data_AF-A0A938N1M4-F1
#
_entry.id   AF-A0A938N1M4-F1
#
_cell.length_a   1.000
_cell.length_b   1.000
_cell.length_c   1.000
_cell.angle_alpha   90.00
_cell.angle_beta   90.00
_cell.angle_gamma   90.00
#
_symmetry.space_group_name_H-M   'P 1'
#
loop_
_entity.id
_entity.type
_entity.pdbx_description
1 polymer ?
#
loop_
_entity_poly.entity_id
_entity_poly.type
_entity_poly.pdbx_seq_one_letter_code
_entity_poly.pdbx_strand_id
1 'polypeptide(L)' 'MNILLIGDIVGKPGKRIVLNELRALRESQGIDLVIANAENAAGGTGLTPKIHAELIAAGV' A
#
# COMPACT_ATOMS: atom_id res chain seq x y z
N MET A 1 -11.73 -13.01 9.95
CA MET A 1 -10.42 -12.43 9.60
C MET A 1 -10.55 -11.87 8.21
N ASN A 2 -10.51 -10.54 8.09
CA ASN A 2 -10.69 -9.82 6.84
C ASN A 2 -9.32 -9.45 6.25
N ILE A 3 -9.05 -9.84 5.02
CA ILE A 3 -7.78 -9.60 4.34
C ILE A 3 -8.03 -8.65 3.16
N LEU A 4 -7.25 -7.58 3.08
CA LEU A 4 -7.23 -6.68 1.92
C LEU A 4 -6.03 -7.02 1.02
N LEU A 5 -6.31 -7.40 -0.21
CA LEU A 5 -5.32 -7.54 -1.26
C LEU A 5 -5.35 -6.29 -2.15
N ILE A 6 -4.27 -5.52 -2.13
CA ILE A 6 -4.09 -4.37 -3.02
C ILE A 6 -3.33 -4.87 -4.26
N GLY A 7 -3.87 -4.55 -5.44
CA GLY A 7 -3.19 -4.77 -6.71
C GLY A 7 -1.90 -3.94 -6.80
N ASP A 8 -1.32 -3.90 -7.99
CA ASP A 8 -0.04 -3.24 -8.19
C ASP A 8 -0.08 -1.73 -7.89
N ILE A 9 0.81 -1.31 -6.98
CA ILE A 9 0.99 0.09 -6.60
C ILE A 9 1.91 0.75 -7.63
N VAL A 10 1.32 1.51 -8.56
CA VAL A 10 2.07 2.13 -9.65
C VAL A 10 2.48 3.57 -9.34
N GLY A 11 3.79 3.80 -9.20
CA GLY A 11 4.41 5.12 -9.14
C GLY A 11 3.89 6.04 -8.03
N LYS A 12 4.04 7.36 -8.24
CA LYS A 12 3.62 8.39 -7.26
C LYS A 12 2.10 8.37 -6.97
N PRO A 13 1.20 8.23 -7.97
CA PRO A 13 -0.24 8.21 -7.71
C PRO A 13 -0.67 7.02 -6.85
N GLY A 14 -0.20 5.80 -7.18
CA GLY A 14 -0.52 4.58 -6.42
C GLY A 14 -0.04 4.65 -4.98
N LYS A 15 1.19 5.12 -4.77
CA LYS A 15 1.69 5.32 -3.39
C LYS A 15 0.84 6.31 -2.62
N ARG A 16 0.51 7.46 -3.21
CA ARG A 16 -0.23 8.53 -2.51
C ARG A 16 -1.60 8.06 -2.03
N ILE A 17 -2.33 7.29 -2.84
CA ILE A 17 -3.65 6.81 -2.40
C ILE A 17 -3.52 5.80 -1.26
N VAL A 18 -2.53 4.91 -1.29
CA VAL A 18 -2.28 3.96 -0.19
C VAL A 18 -1.91 4.69 1.10
N LEU A 19 -0.97 5.64 1.04
CA LEU A 19 -0.52 6.39 2.23
C LEU A 19 -1.65 7.21 2.88
N ASN A 20 -2.61 7.70 2.09
CA ASN A 20 -3.68 8.57 2.58
C ASN A 20 -4.91 7.80 3.05
N GLU A 21 -5.32 6.76 2.32
CA GLU A 21 -6.65 6.16 2.47
C GLU A 21 -6.64 4.82 3.24
N LEU A 22 -5.52 4.09 3.24
CA LEU A 22 -5.48 2.72 3.74
C LEU A 22 -5.91 2.61 5.21
N ARG A 23 -5.49 3.57 6.05
CA ARG A 23 -5.85 3.56 7.48
C ARG A 23 -7.36 3.67 7.70
N ALA A 24 -8.01 4.63 7.04
CA ALA A 24 -9.45 4.83 7.16
C ALA A 24 -10.23 3.61 6.60
N LEU A 25 -9.73 3.02 5.50
CA LEU A 25 -10.31 1.81 4.94
C LEU A 25 -10.19 0.62 5.92
N ARG A 26 -9.02 0.46 6.56
CA ARG A 26 -8.77 -0.60 7.54
C ARG A 26 -9.71 -0.51 8.74
N GLU A 27 -9.89 0.70 9.28
CA GLU A 27 -10.78 0.95 10.41
C GLU A 27 -12.27 0.74 10.04
N SER A 28 -12.70 1.26 8.88
CA SER A 28 -14.11 1.17 8.46
C SER A 28 -14.56 -0.23 8.04
N GLN A 29 -13.64 -1.06 7.52
CA GLN A 29 -13.95 -2.42 7.05
C GLN A 29 -13.48 -3.52 8.03
N GLY A 30 -12.86 -3.14 9.15
CA GLY A 30 -12.29 -4.09 10.11
C GLY A 30 -11.30 -5.05 9.44
N ILE A 31 -10.33 -4.52 8.68
CA ILE A 31 -9.31 -5.32 8.00
C ILE A 31 -8.21 -5.71 8.99
N ASP A 32 -7.90 -7.01 9.05
CA ASP A 32 -6.92 -7.59 9.96
C ASP A 32 -5.52 -7.71 9.33
N LEU A 33 -5.46 -7.90 8.01
CA LEU A 33 -4.21 -8.05 7.25
C LEU A 33 -4.31 -7.33 5.90
N VAL A 34 -3.25 -6.62 5.53
CA VAL A 34 -3.09 -5.99 4.22
C VAL A 34 -1.92 -6.66 3.51
N ILE A 35 -2.06 -6.90 2.21
CA ILE A 35 -0.97 -7.34 1.34
C ILE A 35 -1.06 -6.51 0.06
N ALA A 36 0.06 -5.99 -0.43
CA ALA A 36 0.09 -5.24 -1.68
C ALA A 36 1.20 -5.72 -2.61
N ASN A 37 0.91 -5.75 -3.92
CA ASN A 37 1.97 -5.80 -4.93
C ASN A 37 2.56 -4.39 -5.09
N ALA A 38 3.88 -4.26 -4.95
CA ALA A 38 4.59 -2.99 -5.06
C ALA A 38 5.69 -3.02 -6.14
N GLU A 39 5.61 -3.95 -7.09
CA GLU A 39 6.63 -4.13 -8.13
C GLU A 39 6.80 -2.90 -9.01
N ASN A 40 5.81 -2.01 -9.14
CA ASN A 40 5.90 -0.78 -9.94
C ASN A 40 5.88 0.52 -9.12
N ALA A 41 6.15 0.45 -7.82
CA ALA A 41 6.01 1.59 -6.91
C ALA A 41 7.09 2.68 -7.11
N ALA A 42 8.27 2.33 -7.61
CA ALA A 42 9.38 3.25 -7.88
C ALA A 42 9.32 3.82 -9.31
N GLY A 43 8.48 4.82 -9.53
CA GLY A 43 8.44 5.50 -10.85
C GLY A 43 7.96 4.61 -12.01
N GLY A 44 7.22 3.54 -11.70
CA GLY A 44 6.65 2.62 -12.68
C GLY A 44 7.40 1.30 -12.84
N THR A 45 8.53 1.09 -12.13
CA THR A 45 9.20 -0.22 -12.05
C THR A 45 10.13 -0.31 -10.83
N GLY A 46 10.12 -1.45 -10.15
CA GLY A 46 10.86 -1.74 -8.93
C GLY A 46 10.28 -1.13 -7.65
N LEU A 47 10.96 -1.44 -6.55
CA LEU A 47 10.67 -0.98 -5.19
C LEU A 47 11.99 -0.52 -4.55
N THR A 48 12.02 0.70 -3.99
CA THR A 48 13.18 1.18 -3.23
C THR A 48 12.98 0.96 -1.72
N PRO A 49 14.04 0.84 -0.91
CA PRO A 49 13.93 0.70 0.55
C PRO A 49 13.13 1.83 1.21
N LYS A 50 13.26 3.06 0.70
CA LYS A 50 12.48 4.21 1.16
C LYS A 50 10.98 4.00 0.93
N ILE A 51 10.61 3.58 -0.27
CA ILE A 51 9.20 3.35 -0.62
C ILE A 51 8.63 2.18 0.17
N HIS A 52 9.41 1.11 0.35
CA HIS A 52 9.01 -0.01 1.20
C HIS A 52 8.70 0.47 2.62
N ALA A 53 9.59 1.26 3.24
CA ALA A 53 9.36 1.80 4.57
C ALA A 53 8.11 2.71 4.65
N GLU A 54 7.86 3.52 3.62
CA GLU A 54 6.63 4.33 3.51
C GLU A 54 5.36 3.46 3.48
N LEU A 55 5.35 2.37 2.71
CA LEU A 55 4.19 1.47 2.60
C LEU A 55 3.93 0.70 3.90
N ILE A 56 4.98 0.15 4.53
CA ILE A 56 4.85 -0.52 5.84
C ILE A 56 4.35 0.44 6.91
N ALA A 57 4.83 1.69 6.91
CA ALA A 57 4.37 2.70 7.86
C ALA A 57 2.89 3.07 7.66
N ALA A 58 2.36 2.96 6.43
CA ALA A 58 0.94 3.15 6.14
C ALA A 58 0.07 1.92 6.51
N GLY A 59 0.70 0.80 6.86
CA GLY A 59 0.01 -0.41 7.30
C GLY A 59 -0.28 -1.42 6.19
N VAL A 60 0.48 -1.36 5.09
CA VAL A 60 0.65 -2.49 4.16
C VAL A 60 1.47 -3.58 4.82
#